data_AF-A0A7Y4XKZ8-F1
#
_entry.id   AF-A0A7Y4XKZ8-F1
#
_cell.length_a   1.000
_cell.length_b   1.000
_cell.length_c   1.000
_cell.angle_alpha   90.00
_cell.angle_beta   90.00
_cell.angle_gamma   90.00
#
_symmetry.space_group_name_H-M   'P 1'
#
loop_
_entity.id
_entity.type
_entity.pdbx_description
1 polymer ?
#
loop_
_entity_poly.entity_id
_entity_poly.type
_entity_poly.pdbx_seq_one_letter_code
_entity_poly.pdbx_strand_id
1 'polypeptide(L)'
;MAESKSKYVQIEQQGGERKLFFRPIASLSSGSSARSYAMLRRVKRIVKKQHWPSEIIDGELHVGVPDNATGLAEILAQIDHVLDDMAKAPMLPHEVEEALSITSRERSRWTKDRRLSASGGRSFKKGRQLFFVTYDASKILELSQNPQILQAWRLADAQTKKDPDDAG
;
A
#
# COMPACT_ATOMS: atom_id res chain seq x y z
N MET A 1 33.90 0.44 8.16
CA MET A 1 32.88 -0.37 7.45
C MET A 1 31.55 0.32 7.69
N ALA A 2 30.88 0.79 6.63
CA ALA A 2 29.60 1.48 6.77
C ALA A 2 28.54 0.47 7.20
N GLU A 3 27.89 0.74 8.32
CA GLU A 3 26.75 -0.03 8.79
C GLU A 3 25.65 0.04 7.72
N SER A 4 25.32 -1.10 7.11
CA SER A 4 24.30 -1.18 6.06
C SER A 4 22.94 -1.04 6.72
N LYS A 5 22.42 0.18 6.80
CA LYS A 5 21.14 0.50 7.44
C LYS A 5 20.05 0.69 6.39
N SER A 6 18.86 0.15 6.65
CA SER A 6 17.64 0.41 5.86
C SER A 6 16.55 0.93 6.77
N LYS A 7 15.66 1.75 6.20
CA LYS A 7 14.47 2.29 6.87
C LYS A 7 13.38 1.23 7.08
N TYR A 8 13.24 0.28 6.16
CA TYR A 8 12.11 -0.65 6.12
C TYR A 8 12.50 -2.12 6.32
N VAL A 9 13.79 -2.41 6.18
CA VAL A 9 14.30 -3.76 6.10
C VAL A 9 15.16 -4.05 7.32
N GLN A 10 14.92 -5.20 7.94
CA GLN A 10 15.72 -5.72 9.04
C GLN A 10 16.82 -6.63 8.50
N ILE A 11 18.01 -6.54 9.09
CA ILE A 11 19.17 -7.36 8.71
C ILE A 11 19.64 -8.08 9.97
N GLU A 12 19.78 -9.39 9.87
CA GLU A 12 20.31 -10.23 10.94
C GLU A 12 21.53 -11.00 10.45
N GLN A 13 22.51 -11.20 11.33
CA GLN A 13 23.61 -12.14 11.09
C GLN A 13 23.38 -13.40 11.91
N GLN A 14 23.34 -14.56 11.25
CA GLN A 14 23.26 -15.86 11.89
C GLN A 14 24.32 -16.81 11.31
N GLY A 15 25.29 -17.21 12.14
CA GLY A 15 26.25 -18.25 11.77
C GLY A 15 27.15 -17.93 10.58
N GLY A 16 27.41 -16.65 10.30
CA GLY A 16 28.17 -16.17 9.14
C GLY A 16 27.30 -15.67 8.00
N GLU A 17 26.08 -16.20 7.86
CA GLU A 17 25.13 -15.81 6.82
C GLU A 17 24.35 -14.55 7.23
N ARG A 18 24.22 -13.59 6.31
CA ARG A 18 23.37 -12.41 6.48
C ARG A 18 21.97 -12.71 5.97
N LYS A 19 20.95 -12.41 6.77
CA LYS A 19 19.54 -12.51 6.38
C LYS A 19 18.89 -11.15 6.37
N LEU A 20 18.00 -10.96 5.42
CA LEU A 20 17.25 -9.73 5.22
C LEU A 20 15.76 -10.06 5.31
N PHE A 21 15.05 -9.32 6.15
CA PHE A 21 13.62 -9.47 6.39
C PHE A 21 12.87 -8.18 6.07
N PHE A 22 11.74 -8.30 5.39
CA PHE A 22 10.86 -7.17 5.08
C PHE A 22 9.39 -7.55 5.21
N ARG A 23 8.71 -6.91 6.16
CA ARG A 23 7.26 -6.97 6.34
C ARG A 23 6.66 -5.57 6.16
N PRO A 24 5.79 -5.34 5.16
CA PRO A 24 5.10 -4.07 5.00
C PRO A 24 4.21 -3.79 6.22
N ILE A 25 4.40 -2.64 6.84
CA ILE A 25 3.52 -2.14 7.90
C ILE A 25 2.32 -1.39 7.29
N ALA A 26 1.20 -1.35 8.02
CA ALA A 26 -0.04 -0.76 7.52
C ALA A 26 0.11 0.72 7.08
N SER A 27 0.95 1.51 7.76
CA SER A 27 1.22 2.90 7.38
C SER A 27 1.97 3.02 6.06
N LEU A 28 2.80 2.03 5.71
CA LEU A 28 3.52 2.02 4.43
C LEU A 28 2.58 1.65 3.28
N SER A 29 1.70 0.67 3.49
CA SER A 29 0.75 0.18 2.47
C SER A 29 -0.59 0.92 2.44
N SER A 30 -0.76 1.97 3.24
CA SER A 30 -2.03 2.68 3.45
C SER A 30 -3.17 1.74 3.85
N GLY A 31 -2.88 0.66 4.59
CA GLY A 31 -3.85 -0.31 5.08
C GLY A 31 -4.34 -1.34 4.05
N SER A 32 -3.85 -1.32 2.79
CA SER A 32 -4.28 -2.29 1.76
C SER A 32 -3.33 -3.49 1.67
N SER A 33 -3.89 -4.71 1.75
CA SER A 33 -3.11 -5.95 1.55
C SER A 33 -2.64 -6.09 0.11
N ALA A 34 -3.42 -5.62 -0.87
CA ALA A 34 -2.98 -5.59 -2.26
C ALA A 34 -1.68 -4.78 -2.44
N ARG A 35 -1.59 -3.61 -1.78
CA ARG A 35 -0.37 -2.78 -1.76
C ARG A 35 0.76 -3.45 -0.99
N SER A 36 0.50 -4.03 0.18
CA SER A 36 1.50 -4.80 0.93
C SER A 36 2.11 -5.90 0.07
N TYR A 37 1.29 -6.67 -0.63
CA TYR A 37 1.76 -7.74 -1.51
C TYR A 37 2.49 -7.22 -2.75
N ALA A 38 2.07 -6.08 -3.31
CA ALA A 38 2.80 -5.41 -4.37
C ALA A 38 4.21 -4.98 -3.91
N MET A 39 4.35 -4.45 -2.70
CA MET A 39 5.64 -4.07 -2.11
C MET A 39 6.55 -5.28 -1.92
N LEU A 40 6.05 -6.36 -1.30
CA LEU A 40 6.79 -7.62 -1.15
C LEU A 40 7.31 -8.12 -2.50
N ARG A 41 6.46 -8.17 -3.52
CA ARG A 41 6.85 -8.59 -4.88
C ARG A 41 7.88 -7.64 -5.51
N ARG A 42 7.78 -6.34 -5.24
CA ARG A 42 8.70 -5.35 -5.80
C ARG A 42 10.09 -5.48 -5.18
N VAL A 43 10.19 -5.62 -3.86
CA VAL A 43 11.45 -5.87 -3.14
C VAL A 43 12.02 -7.23 -3.54
N LYS A 44 11.21 -8.29 -3.58
CA LYS A 44 11.62 -9.62 -4.06
C LYS A 44 12.21 -9.56 -5.46
N ARG A 45 11.68 -8.73 -6.37
CA ARG A 45 12.23 -8.55 -7.72
C ARG A 45 13.61 -7.87 -7.70
N ILE A 46 13.86 -6.93 -6.78
CA ILE A 46 15.16 -6.27 -6.65
C ILE A 46 16.21 -7.30 -6.23
N VAL A 47 15.95 -8.06 -5.16
CA VAL A 47 16.92 -9.04 -4.65
C VAL A 47 17.10 -10.24 -5.60
N LYS A 48 16.04 -10.66 -6.32
CA LYS A 48 16.16 -11.70 -7.35
C LYS A 48 17.10 -11.31 -8.49
N LYS A 49 17.20 -10.02 -8.84
CA LYS A 49 18.16 -9.55 -9.86
C LYS A 49 19.61 -9.69 -9.41
N GLN A 50 19.84 -9.77 -8.09
CA GLN A 50 21.14 -10.05 -7.50
C GLN A 50 21.38 -11.56 -7.29
N HIS A 51 20.48 -12.41 -7.78
CA HIS A 51 20.50 -13.86 -7.59
C HIS A 51 20.45 -14.30 -6.11
N TRP A 52 19.94 -13.44 -5.22
CA TRP A 52 19.79 -13.78 -3.80
C TRP A 52 18.57 -14.70 -3.58
N PRO A 53 18.73 -15.82 -2.83
CA PRO A 53 17.62 -16.68 -2.48
C PRO A 53 16.57 -15.89 -1.69
N SER A 54 15.30 -15.98 -2.11
CA SER A 54 14.23 -15.18 -1.52
C SER A 54 12.86 -15.84 -1.57
N GLU A 55 12.15 -15.79 -0.45
CA GLU A 55 10.83 -16.38 -0.26
C GLU A 55 9.89 -15.42 0.47
N ILE A 56 8.60 -15.50 0.18
CA ILE A 56 7.59 -14.75 0.93
C ILE A 56 6.84 -15.78 1.77
N ILE A 57 6.88 -15.63 3.09
CA ILE A 57 6.26 -16.50 4.08
C ILE A 57 5.41 -15.62 4.98
N ASP A 58 4.12 -15.93 5.13
CA ASP A 58 3.20 -15.22 6.03
C ASP A 58 3.28 -13.68 5.98
N GLY A 59 3.29 -13.14 4.77
CA GLY A 59 3.32 -11.70 4.52
C GLY A 59 4.68 -11.02 4.78
N GLU A 60 5.74 -11.78 4.96
CA GLU A 60 7.11 -11.30 5.15
C GLU A 60 8.04 -11.87 4.07
N LEU A 61 8.93 -11.02 3.56
CA LEU A 61 9.96 -11.42 2.62
C LEU A 61 11.21 -11.81 3.39
N HIS A 62 11.64 -13.05 3.21
CA HIS A 62 12.89 -13.60 3.75
C HIS A 62 13.90 -13.68 2.60
N VAL A 63 15.10 -13.16 2.80
CA VAL A 63 16.17 -13.15 1.80
C VAL A 63 17.47 -13.59 2.43
N GLY A 64 18.12 -14.60 1.86
CA GLY A 64 19.50 -14.94 2.20
C GLY A 64 20.45 -14.04 1.41
N VAL A 65 21.36 -13.36 2.10
CA VAL A 65 22.36 -12.47 1.51
C VAL A 65 23.69 -13.23 1.51
N PRO A 66 24.21 -13.62 0.33
CA PRO A 66 25.48 -14.32 0.22
C PRO A 66 26.64 -13.52 0.85
N ASP A 67 27.64 -14.21 1.39
CA ASP A 67 28.79 -13.56 2.04
C ASP A 67 29.61 -12.71 1.06
N ASN A 68 29.69 -13.14 -0.20
CA ASN A 68 30.34 -12.44 -1.30
C ASN A 68 29.48 -11.33 -1.93
N ALA A 69 28.30 -11.04 -1.37
CA ALA A 69 27.43 -9.98 -1.89
C ALA A 69 28.12 -8.61 -1.75
N THR A 70 28.40 -8.00 -2.89
CA THR A 70 28.86 -6.62 -3.00
C THR A 70 27.65 -5.71 -3.21
N GLY A 71 27.80 -4.43 -2.85
CA GLY A 71 26.77 -3.43 -3.13
C GLY A 71 25.52 -3.49 -2.23
N LEU A 72 25.60 -4.12 -1.05
CA LEU A 72 24.46 -4.29 -0.15
C LEU A 72 23.83 -2.92 0.22
N ALA A 73 24.66 -1.92 0.51
CA ALA A 73 24.19 -0.58 0.87
C ALA A 73 23.39 0.08 -0.27
N GLU A 74 23.86 -0.04 -1.52
CA GLU A 74 23.17 0.48 -2.70
C GLU A 74 21.84 -0.24 -2.93
N ILE A 75 21.79 -1.55 -2.71
CA ILE A 75 20.55 -2.34 -2.84
C ILE A 75 19.54 -1.95 -1.76
N LEU A 76 19.97 -1.75 -0.52
CA LEU A 76 19.10 -1.27 0.56
C LEU A 76 18.55 0.13 0.26
N ALA A 77 19.40 1.04 -0.21
CA ALA A 77 18.97 2.39 -0.62
C ALA A 77 17.97 2.33 -1.79
N GLN A 78 18.19 1.44 -2.76
CA GLN A 78 17.24 1.22 -3.86
C GLN A 78 15.90 0.68 -3.35
N ILE A 79 15.93 -0.25 -2.39
CA ILE A 79 14.70 -0.79 -1.76
C ILE A 79 13.95 0.33 -1.05
N ASP A 80 14.62 1.13 -0.22
CA ASP A 80 14.02 2.22 0.53
C ASP A 80 13.38 3.26 -0.41
N HIS A 81 14.09 3.67 -1.46
CA HIS A 81 13.56 4.60 -2.47
C HIS A 81 12.31 4.05 -3.15
N VAL A 82 12.34 2.79 -3.59
CA VAL A 82 11.20 2.18 -4.28
C VAL A 82 9.99 2.02 -3.34
N LEU A 83 10.21 1.71 -2.07
CA LEU A 83 9.15 1.63 -1.08
C LEU A 83 8.56 3.01 -0.77
N ASP A 84 9.38 4.06 -0.67
CA ASP A 84 8.91 5.44 -0.51
C ASP A 84 8.04 5.90 -1.71
N ASP A 85 8.45 5.56 -2.94
CA ASP A 85 7.66 5.86 -4.15
C ASP A 85 6.33 5.10 -4.16
N MET A 86 6.37 3.82 -3.78
CA MET A 86 5.16 3.01 -3.70
C MET A 86 4.21 3.53 -2.62
N ALA A 87 4.71 3.99 -1.49
CA ALA A 87 3.90 4.58 -0.42
C ALA A 87 3.15 5.83 -0.89
N LYS A 88 3.79 6.67 -1.70
CA LYS A 88 3.21 7.90 -2.27
C LYS A 88 2.32 7.66 -3.49
N ALA A 89 2.39 6.48 -4.10
CA ALA A 89 1.64 6.19 -5.31
C ALA A 89 0.12 6.29 -5.05
N PRO A 90 -0.66 6.92 -5.95
CA PRO A 90 -2.11 7.00 -5.83
C PRO A 90 -2.76 5.62 -5.73
N MET A 91 -3.79 5.52 -4.89
CA MET A 91 -4.55 4.29 -4.66
C MET A 91 -5.67 4.11 -5.68
N LEU A 92 -5.89 2.86 -6.09
CA LEU A 92 -6.98 2.42 -6.94
C LEU A 92 -8.27 2.20 -6.14
N PRO A 93 -9.45 2.18 -6.79
CA PRO A 93 -10.74 1.99 -6.11
C PRO A 93 -10.81 0.80 -5.16
N HIS A 94 -10.34 -0.38 -5.60
CA HIS A 94 -10.37 -1.60 -4.78
C HIS A 94 -9.41 -1.53 -3.58
N GLU A 95 -8.26 -0.86 -3.73
CA GLU A 95 -7.30 -0.66 -2.63
C GLU A 95 -7.91 0.25 -1.55
N VAL A 96 -8.70 1.25 -1.96
CA VAL A 96 -9.42 2.14 -1.03
C VAL A 96 -10.58 1.42 -0.34
N GLU A 97 -11.33 0.60 -1.07
CA GLU A 97 -12.41 -0.23 -0.50
C GLU A 97 -11.88 -1.15 0.60
N GLU A 98 -10.73 -1.78 0.35
CA GLU A 98 -10.01 -2.61 1.32
C GLU A 98 -9.50 -1.78 2.52
N ALA A 99 -8.72 -0.73 2.25
CA ALA A 99 -8.08 0.07 3.30
C ALA A 99 -9.08 0.74 4.26
N LEU A 100 -10.24 1.16 3.76
CA LEU A 100 -11.28 1.80 4.56
C LEU A 100 -12.36 0.82 5.05
N SER A 101 -12.31 -0.45 4.65
CA SER A 101 -13.37 -1.43 4.90
C SER A 101 -14.76 -0.90 4.50
N ILE A 102 -14.85 -0.39 3.28
CA ILE A 102 -16.07 0.20 2.70
C ILE A 102 -16.45 -0.53 1.43
N THR A 103 -17.74 -0.48 1.09
CA THR A 103 -18.27 -1.05 -0.14
C THR A 103 -17.99 -0.15 -1.34
N SER A 104 -18.01 -0.73 -2.54
CA SER A 104 -17.92 0.04 -3.79
C SER A 104 -19.04 1.08 -3.95
N ARG A 105 -20.21 0.81 -3.35
CA ARG A 105 -21.35 1.74 -3.34
C ARG A 105 -21.09 2.95 -2.44
N GLU A 106 -20.60 2.72 -1.22
CA GLU A 106 -20.19 3.78 -0.29
C GLU A 106 -19.09 4.62 -0.91
N ARG A 107 -18.02 4.00 -1.42
CA ARG A 107 -16.95 4.71 -2.12
C ARG A 107 -17.51 5.60 -3.23
N SER A 108 -18.32 5.04 -4.14
CA SER A 108 -18.85 5.79 -5.27
C SER A 108 -19.75 6.95 -4.84
N ARG A 109 -20.56 6.78 -3.80
CA ARG A 109 -21.39 7.84 -3.22
C ARG A 109 -20.52 8.93 -2.60
N TRP A 110 -19.61 8.56 -1.71
CA TRP A 110 -18.77 9.52 -1.00
C TRP A 110 -17.81 10.26 -1.92
N THR A 111 -17.37 9.65 -3.02
CA THR A 111 -16.64 10.35 -4.08
C THR A 111 -17.51 11.39 -4.80
N LYS A 112 -18.76 11.06 -5.13
CA LYS A 112 -19.70 12.00 -5.77
C LYS A 112 -20.04 13.18 -4.87
N ASP A 113 -20.26 12.90 -3.59
CA ASP A 113 -20.61 13.90 -2.58
C ASP A 113 -19.39 14.66 -2.06
N ARG A 114 -18.21 14.44 -2.65
CA ARG A 114 -16.91 15.07 -2.33
C ARG A 114 -16.38 14.83 -0.91
N ARG A 115 -17.03 13.93 -0.15
CA ARG A 115 -16.55 13.44 1.15
C ARG A 115 -15.24 12.67 1.01
N LEU A 116 -15.17 11.80 0.01
CA LEU A 116 -13.95 11.07 -0.36
C LEU A 116 -13.28 11.79 -1.54
N SER A 117 -12.21 12.53 -1.26
CA SER A 117 -11.50 13.31 -2.28
C SER A 117 -10.80 12.41 -3.30
N ALA A 118 -11.22 12.49 -4.56
CA ALA A 118 -10.45 11.93 -5.68
C ALA A 118 -9.28 12.86 -6.03
N SER A 119 -8.10 12.30 -6.22
CA SER A 119 -6.87 13.06 -6.50
C SER A 119 -6.55 13.16 -7.99
N GLY A 120 -7.41 12.59 -8.84
CA GLY A 120 -7.25 12.54 -10.28
C GLY A 120 -7.73 11.21 -10.85
N GLY A 121 -7.30 10.89 -12.06
CA GLY A 121 -7.47 9.55 -12.61
C GLY A 121 -6.24 9.08 -13.36
N ARG A 122 -5.96 7.79 -13.25
CA ARG A 122 -4.85 7.13 -13.95
C ARG A 122 -5.41 6.36 -15.14
N SER A 123 -4.88 6.65 -16.32
CA SER A 123 -5.16 5.89 -17.53
C SER A 123 -4.12 4.79 -17.70
N PHE A 124 -4.55 3.54 -17.86
CA PHE A 124 -3.67 2.44 -18.26
C PHE A 124 -4.04 1.98 -19.68
N LYS A 125 -3.02 1.73 -20.51
CA LYS A 125 -3.19 1.08 -21.81
C LYS A 125 -2.82 -0.40 -21.69
N LYS A 126 -3.82 -1.27 -21.63
CA LYS A 126 -3.68 -2.72 -21.87
C LYS A 126 -4.75 -3.13 -22.88
N GLY A 127 -4.45 -2.98 -24.17
CA GLY A 127 -5.43 -3.11 -25.25
C GLY A 127 -6.34 -1.87 -25.38
N ARG A 128 -7.26 -1.66 -24.41
CA ARG A 128 -8.13 -0.48 -24.34
C ARG A 128 -7.66 0.48 -23.23
N GLN A 129 -7.80 1.78 -23.45
CA GLN A 129 -7.53 2.78 -22.41
C GLN A 129 -8.62 2.71 -21.33
N LEU A 130 -8.23 2.28 -20.13
CA LEU A 130 -9.10 2.25 -18.96
C LEU A 130 -8.74 3.44 -18.06
N PHE A 131 -9.71 4.30 -17.78
CA PHE A 131 -9.58 5.42 -16.86
C PHE A 131 -10.12 5.00 -15.50
N PHE A 132 -9.28 5.07 -14.46
CA PHE A 132 -9.70 4.83 -13.09
C PHE A 132 -9.50 6.09 -12.26
N VAL A 133 -10.50 6.42 -11.46
CA VAL A 133 -10.36 7.43 -10.40
C VAL A 133 -9.33 6.92 -9.40
N THR A 134 -8.40 7.79 -9.03
CA THR A 134 -7.36 7.51 -8.05
C THR A 134 -7.50 8.39 -6.81
N TYR A 135 -7.00 7.89 -5.69
CA TYR A 135 -7.10 8.54 -4.39
C TYR A 135 -5.70 8.78 -3.81
N ASP A 136 -5.55 9.84 -3.03
CA ASP A 136 -4.29 10.16 -2.37
C ASP A 136 -4.03 9.18 -1.23
N ALA A 137 -2.87 8.50 -1.27
CA ALA A 137 -2.54 7.45 -0.31
C ALA A 137 -2.43 7.96 1.13
N SER A 138 -2.02 9.22 1.33
CA SER A 138 -1.92 9.84 2.65
C SER A 138 -3.29 10.18 3.21
N LYS A 139 -4.21 10.72 2.39
CA LYS A 139 -5.60 10.97 2.83
C LYS A 139 -6.35 9.68 3.16
N ILE A 140 -6.14 8.62 2.38
CA ILE A 140 -6.75 7.32 2.68
C ILE A 140 -6.19 6.74 3.98
N LEU A 141 -4.87 6.86 4.21
CA LEU A 141 -4.28 6.45 5.48
C LEU A 141 -4.88 7.22 6.66
N GLU A 142 -5.02 8.55 6.55
CA GLU A 142 -5.66 9.38 7.58
C GLU A 142 -7.10 8.93 7.87
N LEU A 143 -7.90 8.66 6.85
CA LEU A 143 -9.26 8.15 7.02
C LEU A 143 -9.29 6.74 7.65
N SER A 144 -8.34 5.87 7.28
CA SER A 144 -8.23 4.52 7.85
C SER A 144 -7.92 4.55 9.35
N GLN A 145 -7.22 5.59 9.81
CA GLN A 145 -6.90 5.82 11.22
C GLN A 145 -8.08 6.46 11.99
N ASN A 146 -9.10 6.95 11.29
CA ASN A 146 -10.24 7.66 11.85
C ASN A 146 -11.59 7.04 11.44
N PRO A 147 -11.87 5.78 11.83
CA PRO A 147 -13.09 5.06 11.42
C PRO A 147 -14.39 5.76 11.84
N GLN A 148 -14.36 6.60 12.88
CA GLN A 148 -15.48 7.42 13.34
C GLN A 148 -15.98 8.39 12.27
N ILE A 149 -15.11 8.89 11.39
CA ILE A 149 -15.51 9.76 10.26
C ILE A 149 -16.39 8.97 9.28
N LEU A 150 -15.99 7.75 8.95
CA LEU A 150 -16.75 6.86 8.06
C LEU A 150 -18.10 6.48 8.68
N GLN A 151 -18.12 6.22 9.99
CA GLN A 151 -19.36 5.95 10.71
C GLN A 151 -20.32 7.14 10.67
N ALA A 152 -19.84 8.37 10.90
CA ALA A 152 -20.65 9.59 10.79
C ALA A 152 -21.24 9.76 9.38
N TRP A 153 -20.48 9.46 8.33
CA TRP A 153 -20.97 9.49 6.96
C TRP A 153 -22.08 8.46 6.70
N ARG A 154 -21.97 7.25 7.26
CA ARG A 154 -23.03 6.22 7.17
C ARG A 154 -24.30 6.64 7.89
N LEU A 155 -24.19 7.29 9.05
CA LEU A 155 -25.33 7.82 9.80
C LEU A 155 -26.05 8.93 9.02
N ALA A 156 -25.30 9.87 8.43
CA ALA A 156 -25.86 10.90 7.56
C ALA A 156 -26.58 10.28 6.33
N ASP A 157 -25.97 9.26 5.72
CA ASP A 157 -26.59 8.53 4.61
C ASP A 157 -27.91 7.84 5.01
N ALA A 158 -28.00 7.33 6.24
CA ALA A 158 -29.22 6.71 6.76
C ALA A 158 -30.33 7.74 7.01
N GLN A 159 -29.98 8.94 7.47
CA GLN A 159 -30.94 10.03 7.69
C GLN A 159 -31.52 10.54 6.38
N THR A 160 -30.68 10.80 5.37
CA THR A 160 -31.15 11.24 4.05
C THR A 160 -32.04 10.22 3.34
N LYS A 161 -31.89 8.92 3.65
CA LYS A 161 -32.77 7.87 3.11
C LYS A 161 -34.16 7.84 3.77
N LYS A 162 -34.31 8.41 4.98
CA LYS A 162 -35.61 8.47 5.68
C LYS A 162 -36.50 9.62 5.20
N ASP A 163 -35.95 10.63 4.51
CA ASP A 163 -36.67 11.84 4.09
C ASP A 163 -37.25 11.90 2.64
N PRO A 164 -37.69 10.82 1.94
CA PRO A 164 -38.34 11.01 0.63
C PRO A 164 -39.87 10.90 0.59
N ASP A 165 -40.62 10.67 1.68
CA ASP A 165 -42.06 10.33 1.56
C ASP A 165 -42.97 10.64 2.78
N ASP A 166 -42.68 11.65 3.62
CA ASP A 166 -43.62 12.13 4.66
C ASP A 166 -44.25 13.50 4.33
N ALA A 167 -44.43 13.75 3.02
CA ALA A 167 -45.14 14.91 2.48
C ALA A 167 -45.89 14.51 1.20
N GLY A 168 -47.05 13.88 1.36
CA GLY A 168 -47.96 13.51 0.27
C GLY A 168 -49.25 12.89 0.78
#